data_AF-A0A7C2K6J0-F1
#
_entry.id   AF-A0A7C2K6J0-F1
#
_cell.length_a   1.000
_cell.length_b   1.000
_cell.length_c   1.000
_cell.angle_alpha   90.00
_cell.angle_beta   90.00
_cell.angle_gamma   90.00
#
_symmetry.space_group_name_H-M   'P 1'
#
loop_
_entity.id
_entity.type
_entity.pdbx_description
1 polymer ?
#
loop_
_entity_poly.entity_id
_entity_poly.type
_entity_poly.pdbx_seq_one_letter_code
_entity_poly.pdbx_strand_id
1 'polypeptide(L)'
;MNSSLSIPSSVALVWRSQWHALQAHAEQLGPRHLSELFAADPLRGERLQAEAAGLYLDYSKQRVTDETLRLLLELAGACSLEERIAAMFHGDKINTTEDRAVLHVALRAPADAQF
;
A
#
# COMPACT_ATOMS: atom_id res chain seq x y z
N MET A 1 -31.76 20.80 8.11
CA MET A 1 -30.49 20.64 8.84
C MET A 1 -30.06 19.18 8.71
N ASN A 2 -29.53 18.81 7.54
CA ASN A 2 -29.02 17.46 7.30
C ASN A 2 -27.53 17.46 7.63
N SER A 3 -27.19 17.11 8.88
CA SER A 3 -25.84 16.71 9.23
C SER A 3 -25.76 15.21 9.01
N SER A 4 -25.29 14.82 7.82
CA SER A 4 -24.98 13.45 7.46
C SER A 4 -23.58 13.45 6.89
N LEU A 5 -22.65 12.81 7.59
CA LEU A 5 -21.58 11.94 7.09
C LEU A 5 -20.64 11.63 8.27
N SER A 6 -21.13 10.84 9.22
CA SER A 6 -20.26 10.07 10.12
C SER A 6 -19.65 8.94 9.29
N ILE A 7 -18.38 9.11 8.88
CA ILE A 7 -17.57 8.00 8.36
C ILE A 7 -17.58 6.90 9.45
N PRO A 8 -17.94 5.64 9.14
CA PRO A 8 -17.99 4.61 10.16
C PRO A 8 -16.59 4.46 10.78
N SER A 9 -16.55 4.19 12.09
CA SER A 9 -15.33 3.82 12.82
C SER A 9 -14.58 2.75 12.01
N SER A 10 -13.52 3.17 11.31
CA SER A 10 -12.76 2.25 10.47
C SER A 10 -12.15 1.21 11.39
N VAL A 11 -12.40 -0.08 11.11
CA VAL A 11 -11.73 -1.17 11.82
C VAL A 11 -10.23 -0.86 11.84
N ALA A 12 -9.66 -0.72 13.05
CA ALA A 12 -8.25 -0.39 13.17
C ALA A 12 -7.42 -1.46 12.45
N LEU A 13 -6.29 -1.07 11.88
CA LEU A 13 -5.47 -1.93 11.01
C LEU A 13 -5.27 -3.33 11.60
N VAL A 14 -4.89 -3.39 12.88
CA VAL A 14 -4.56 -4.62 13.60
C VAL A 14 -5.73 -5.57 13.82
N TRP A 15 -6.97 -5.10 13.70
CA TRP A 15 -8.17 -5.93 13.90
C TRP A 15 -8.70 -6.54 12.61
N ARG A 16 -8.09 -6.23 11.46
CA ARG A 16 -8.52 -6.71 10.15
C ARG A 16 -8.13 -8.18 9.98
N SER A 17 -8.98 -8.96 9.31
CA SER A 17 -8.65 -10.35 8.98
C SER A 17 -7.40 -10.43 8.09
N GLN A 18 -7.22 -9.49 7.17
CA GLN A 18 -6.04 -9.40 6.30
C GLN A 18 -4.76 -9.12 7.10
N TRP A 19 -4.84 -8.33 8.18
CA TRP A 19 -3.72 -8.11 9.08
C TRP A 19 -3.33 -9.41 9.79
N HIS A 20 -4.30 -10.12 10.37
CA HIS A 20 -4.04 -11.40 11.03
C HIS A 20 -3.49 -12.46 10.05
N ALA A 21 -4.00 -12.49 8.81
CA ALA A 21 -3.46 -13.39 7.77
C ALA A 21 -2.01 -13.08 7.44
N LEU A 22 -1.67 -11.80 7.26
CA LEU A 22 -0.29 -11.37 7.02
C LEU A 22 0.62 -11.65 8.23
N GLN A 23 0.12 -11.47 9.45
CA GLN A 23 0.85 -11.78 10.68
C GLN A 23 1.15 -13.28 10.80
N ALA A 24 0.16 -14.14 10.56
CA ALA A 24 0.35 -15.58 10.58
C ALA A 24 1.36 -16.04 9.50
N HIS A 25 1.28 -15.45 8.29
CA HIS A 25 2.27 -15.71 7.24
C HIS A 25 3.68 -15.23 7.62
N ALA A 26 3.79 -14.07 8.27
CA ALA A 26 5.07 -13.54 8.74
C ALA A 26 5.72 -14.46 9.80
N GLU A 27 4.92 -15.03 10.71
CA GLU A 27 5.40 -16.03 11.69
C GLU A 27 5.91 -17.30 11.00
N GLN A 28 5.24 -17.77 9.95
CA GLN A 28 5.66 -18.94 9.17
C GLN A 28 6.91 -18.69 8.33
N LEU A 29 7.04 -17.48 7.76
CA LEU A 29 8.16 -17.11 6.90
C LEU A 29 9.39 -16.65 7.71
N GLY A 30 9.19 -16.17 8.92
CA GLY A 30 10.22 -15.60 9.80
C GLY A 30 11.47 -16.47 10.02
N PRO A 31 11.37 -17.80 10.13
CA PRO A 31 12.53 -18.67 10.23
C PRO A 31 13.35 -18.78 8.94
N ARG A 32 12.77 -18.54 7.75
CA ARG A 32 13.48 -18.75 6.47
C ARG A 32 14.55 -17.70 6.23
N HIS A 33 15.74 -18.14 5.83
CA HIS A 33 16.81 -17.22 5.47
C HIS A 33 16.63 -16.68 4.05
N LEU A 34 17.09 -15.45 3.80
CA LEU A 34 17.01 -14.85 2.47
C LEU A 34 17.78 -15.67 1.42
N SER A 35 18.92 -16.26 1.80
CA SER A 35 19.69 -17.17 0.94
C SER A 35 18.86 -18.38 0.48
N GLU A 36 17.99 -18.92 1.33
CA GLU A 36 17.09 -20.02 0.98
C GLU A 36 16.04 -19.57 -0.03
N LEU A 37 15.53 -18.33 0.09
CA LEU A 37 14.58 -17.76 -0.86
C LEU A 37 15.21 -17.57 -2.25
N PHE A 38 16.48 -17.14 -2.31
CA PHE A 38 17.22 -17.05 -3.57
C PHE A 38 17.58 -18.43 -4.14
N ALA A 39 17.87 -19.42 -3.29
CA ALA A 39 18.13 -20.78 -3.74
C ALA A 39 16.85 -21.45 -4.32
N ALA A 40 15.69 -21.15 -3.74
CA ALA A 40 14.40 -21.68 -4.19
C ALA A 40 13.86 -20.98 -5.45
N ASP A 41 14.23 -19.71 -5.67
CA ASP A 41 13.86 -18.93 -6.86
C ASP A 41 15.10 -18.23 -7.44
N PRO A 42 15.82 -18.88 -8.38
CA PRO A 42 16.99 -18.28 -9.01
C PRO A 42 16.69 -17.00 -9.81
N LEU A 43 15.45 -16.81 -10.28
CA LEU A 43 15.01 -15.63 -11.03
C LEU A 43 14.41 -14.53 -10.13
N ARG A 44 14.47 -14.71 -8.81
CA ARG A 44 13.93 -13.78 -7.82
C ARG A 44 14.40 -12.34 -8.00
N GLY A 45 15.67 -12.15 -8.35
CA GLY A 45 16.26 -10.81 -8.58
C GLY A 45 15.65 -10.09 -9.79
N GLU A 46 15.21 -10.84 -10.80
CA GLU A 46 14.57 -10.30 -12.02
C GLU A 46 13.07 -10.11 -11.85
N ARG A 47 12.42 -10.97 -11.04
CA ARG A 47 10.98 -10.92 -10.77
C ARG A 47 10.59 -9.90 -9.71
N LEU A 48 11.39 -9.75 -8.66
CA LEU A 48 11.09 -8.88 -7.51
C LEU A 48 11.80 -7.53 -7.65
N GLN A 49 11.50 -6.89 -8.76
CA GLN A 49 11.94 -5.54 -9.08
C GLN A 49 10.79 -4.76 -9.71
N ALA A 50 10.87 -3.43 -9.65
CA ALA A 50 10.02 -2.56 -10.43
C ALA A 50 10.87 -1.42 -11.01
N GLU A 51 10.54 -1.00 -12.24
CA GLU A 51 11.18 0.14 -12.89
C GLU A 51 10.13 1.15 -13.35
N ALA A 52 10.29 2.41 -12.94
CA ALA A 52 9.42 3.50 -13.35
C ALA A 52 10.13 4.85 -13.18
N ALA A 53 9.84 5.82 -14.04
CA ALA A 53 10.37 7.18 -13.95
C ALA A 53 11.92 7.26 -13.80
N GLY A 54 12.64 6.34 -14.45
CA GLY A 54 14.11 6.26 -14.35
C GLY A 54 14.64 5.72 -13.02
N LEU A 55 13.77 5.17 -12.17
CA LEU A 55 14.12 4.53 -10.91
C LEU A 55 14.00 3.01 -11.05
N TYR A 56 15.01 2.29 -10.54
CA TYR A 56 15.01 0.85 -10.39
C TYR A 56 14.87 0.47 -8.91
N LEU A 57 13.79 -0.22 -8.56
CA LEU A 57 13.50 -0.69 -7.21
C LEU A 57 13.70 -2.20 -7.15
N ASP A 58 14.78 -2.65 -6.52
CA ASP A 58 15.00 -4.06 -6.18
C ASP A 58 14.45 -4.37 -4.78
N TYR A 59 13.39 -5.17 -4.71
CA TYR A 59 12.83 -5.67 -3.45
C TYR A 59 13.03 -7.18 -3.26
N SER A 60 13.88 -7.81 -4.07
CA SER A 60 14.22 -9.23 -4.00
C SER A 60 14.91 -9.60 -2.68
N LYS A 61 15.60 -8.65 -2.04
CA LYS A 61 16.32 -8.84 -0.78
C LYS A 61 15.43 -8.74 0.47
N GLN A 62 14.12 -8.64 0.29
CA GLN A 62 13.14 -8.72 1.38
C GLN A 62 12.68 -10.17 1.59
N ARG A 63 12.19 -10.49 2.79
CA ARG A 63 11.51 -11.76 3.09
C ARG A 63 10.08 -11.75 2.52
N VAL A 64 9.99 -11.75 1.20
CA VAL A 64 8.71 -11.71 0.47
C VAL A 64 8.61 -12.90 -0.47
N THR A 65 7.45 -13.52 -0.52
CA THR A 65 7.08 -14.51 -1.53
C THR A 65 5.90 -13.97 -2.33
N ASP A 66 5.49 -14.69 -3.38
CA ASP A 66 4.25 -14.38 -4.11
C ASP A 66 3.05 -14.29 -3.15
N GLU A 67 3.01 -15.18 -2.15
CA GLU A 67 2.01 -15.17 -1.08
C GLU A 67 2.12 -13.92 -0.20
N THR A 68 3.33 -13.48 0.16
CA THR A 68 3.52 -12.23 0.92
C THR A 68 2.96 -11.03 0.15
N LEU A 69 3.25 -10.93 -1.16
CA LEU A 69 2.78 -9.83 -1.99
C LEU A 69 1.25 -9.84 -2.11
N ARG A 70 0.65 -11.01 -2.33
CA ARG A 70 -0.81 -11.18 -2.34
C ARG A 70 -1.44 -10.67 -1.05
N LEU A 71 -0.94 -11.10 0.11
CA LEU A 71 -1.48 -10.70 1.43
C LEU A 71 -1.29 -9.20 1.72
N LEU A 72 -0.16 -8.61 1.30
CA LEU A 72 0.08 -7.16 1.41
C LEU A 72 -0.90 -6.35 0.56
N LEU A 73 -1.16 -6.78 -0.68
CA LEU A 73 -2.11 -6.12 -1.57
C LEU A 73 -3.55 -6.27 -1.07
N GLU A 74 -3.91 -7.43 -0.51
CA GLU A 74 -5.21 -7.63 0.14
C GLU A 74 -5.40 -6.71 1.35
N LEU A 75 -4.36 -6.52 2.17
CA LEU A 75 -4.40 -5.57 3.28
C LEU A 75 -4.53 -4.13 2.79
N ALA A 76 -3.81 -3.74 1.73
CA ALA A 76 -3.92 -2.42 1.13
C ALA A 76 -5.33 -2.14 0.60
N GLY A 77 -5.95 -3.13 -0.06
CA GLY A 77 -7.34 -3.08 -0.51
C GLY A 77 -8.32 -2.97 0.65
N ALA A 78 -8.13 -3.76 1.73
CA ALA A 78 -8.95 -3.67 2.93
C ALA A 78 -8.87 -2.29 3.61
N CYS A 79 -7.73 -1.59 3.47
CA CYS A 79 -7.53 -0.23 3.96
C CYS A 79 -8.07 0.88 3.04
N SER A 80 -8.62 0.50 1.87
CA SER A 80 -9.08 1.42 0.82
C SER A 80 -7.97 2.39 0.39
N LEU A 81 -6.76 1.87 0.17
CA LEU A 81 -5.60 2.70 -0.15
C LEU A 81 -5.79 3.44 -1.48
N GLU A 82 -6.32 2.77 -2.50
CA GLU A 82 -6.56 3.37 -3.82
C GLU A 82 -7.57 4.51 -3.74
N GLU A 83 -8.67 4.33 -3.01
CA GLU A 83 -9.69 5.36 -2.82
C GLU A 83 -9.16 6.55 -2.02
N ARG A 84 -8.28 6.31 -1.04
CA ARG A 84 -7.62 7.38 -0.28
C ARG A 84 -6.63 8.17 -1.12
N ILE A 85 -5.91 7.50 -2.02
CA ILE A 85 -5.05 8.16 -3.00
C ILE A 85 -5.92 8.99 -3.94
N ALA A 86 -7.00 8.45 -4.49
CA ALA A 86 -7.91 9.19 -5.36
C ALA A 86 -8.51 10.41 -4.67
N ALA A 87 -8.96 10.29 -3.41
CA ALA A 87 -9.47 11.40 -2.60
C ALA A 87 -8.42 12.52 -2.45
N MET A 88 -7.14 12.17 -2.26
CA MET A 88 -6.05 13.15 -2.24
C MET A 88 -5.94 13.88 -3.58
N PHE A 89 -5.95 13.16 -4.70
CA PHE A 89 -5.82 13.74 -6.04
C PHE A 89 -7.03 14.61 -6.42
N HIS A 90 -8.26 14.25 -6.03
CA HIS A 90 -9.46 15.07 -6.26
C HIS A 90 -9.57 16.31 -5.35
N GLY A 91 -8.67 16.45 -4.36
CA GLY A 91 -8.70 17.58 -3.44
C GLY A 91 -9.70 17.47 -2.31
N ASP A 92 -10.15 16.26 -1.98
CA ASP A 92 -10.97 16.02 -0.79
C ASP A 92 -10.24 16.46 0.47
N LYS A 93 -11.00 16.85 1.49
CA LYS A 93 -10.48 17.32 2.79
C LYS A 93 -9.99 16.16 3.67
N ILE A 94 -8.95 15.47 3.22
CA ILE A 94 -8.39 14.29 3.92
C ILE A 94 -7.54 14.63 5.14
N ASN A 95 -7.08 15.88 5.29
CA ASN A 95 -6.50 16.37 6.55
C ASN A 95 -7.64 16.71 7.50
N THR A 96 -8.10 15.70 8.24
CA THR A 96 -9.34 15.76 9.03
C THR A 96 -9.21 16.60 10.30
N THR A 97 -8.02 16.75 10.87
CA THR A 97 -7.81 17.55 12.08
C THR A 97 -7.90 19.06 11.81
N GLU A 98 -7.62 19.47 10.56
CA GLU A 98 -7.68 20.87 10.12
C GLU A 98 -8.80 21.15 9.11
N ASP A 99 -9.57 20.14 8.70
CA ASP A 99 -10.60 20.22 7.64
C ASP A 99 -10.07 20.80 6.32
N ARG A 100 -8.95 20.25 5.82
CA ARG A 100 -8.23 20.78 4.63
C ARG A 100 -7.90 19.72 3.59
N ALA A 101 -7.86 20.15 2.33
CA ALA A 101 -7.33 19.38 1.22
C ALA A 101 -5.80 19.23 1.29
N VAL A 102 -5.26 18.17 0.69
CA VAL A 102 -3.81 17.91 0.59
C VAL A 102 -3.42 17.77 -0.88
N LEU A 103 -3.15 18.89 -1.56
CA LEU A 103 -2.95 18.96 -3.02
C LEU A 103 -1.53 19.37 -3.43
N HIS A 104 -0.51 18.85 -2.76
CA HIS A 104 0.89 19.15 -3.13
C HIS A 104 1.25 18.68 -4.55
N VAL A 105 0.52 17.71 -5.10
CA VAL A 105 0.67 17.21 -6.48
C VAL A 105 0.24 18.25 -7.53
N ALA A 106 -0.77 19.09 -7.23
CA ALA A 106 -1.27 20.10 -8.16
C ALA A 106 -0.21 21.16 -8.50
N LEU A 107 0.71 21.44 -7.56
CA LEU A 107 1.82 22.39 -7.77
C LEU A 107 2.85 21.94 -8.81
N ARG A 108 2.83 20.67 -9.21
CA ARG A 108 3.76 20.09 -10.20
C ARG A 108 3.05 19.54 -11.43
N ALA A 109 1.74 19.79 -11.52
CA ALA A 109 0.93 19.30 -12.60
C ALA A 109 1.21 20.09 -13.89
N PRO A 110 1.09 19.47 -15.07
CA PRO A 110 1.07 20.22 -16.32
C PRO A 110 -0.12 21.19 -16.34
N ALA A 111 -0.04 22.24 -17.15
CA ALA A 111 -1.01 23.34 -17.14
C ALA A 111 -2.45 22.91 -17.51
N ASP A 112 -2.60 21.77 -18.17
CA ASP A 112 -3.86 21.19 -18.63
C ASP A 112 -4.40 20.07 -17.72
N ALA A 113 -3.73 19.79 -16.60
CA ALA A 113 -4.18 18.79 -15.64
C ALA A 113 -5.52 19.19 -14.99
N GLN A 114 -6.41 18.21 -14.85
CA GLN A 114 -7.70 18.34 -14.17
C GLN A 114 -7.65 17.61 -12.84
N PHE A 115 -8.24 18.22 -11.82
CA PHE A 115 -8.31 17.75 -10.44
C PHE A 115 -9.75 17.79 -9.97
#